data_AF-A0A9P4H0T0-F1
#
_entry.id   AF-A0A9P4H0T0-F1
#
_cell.length_a   1.000
_cell.length_b   1.000
_cell.length_c   1.000
_cell.angle_alpha   90.00
_cell.angle_beta   90.00
_cell.angle_gamma   90.00
#
_symmetry.space_group_name_H-M   'P 1'
#
loop_
_entity.id
_entity.type
_entity.pdbx_description
1 polymer ?
#
loop_
_entity_poly.entity_id
_entity_poly.type
_entity_poly.pdbx_seq_one_letter_code
_entity_poly.pdbx_strand_id
1 'polypeptide(L)'
;MPEYPHLESSNPNYYDFTLNTSTIPSVEADTTYFEAGNMQYKQWTGRAKRIRDAGSPEYCSGNLSVALAGVGEAYRASASGSTSLLTLLPTAGALIGAPAKELWVLYKLVPLAGFLSSVLSLGGSIVPHQVSDYASLEDFSYNDMPNNNATDGMLRRRVSGKTWSDQFELDVQQIAEHFADQVYARAMDLRGSSKTWKIGLGICGLIVCVLLICGACYMLSAGSIVVWWCEAENWAFTWYSITIFSSVFENYANTPFAKDWVMRISRAPHLRISTDAPWSLLSDQTTAQPVIDALKKGYNTESRVIMEHNVPWSASKDAFYVIISRGGVRRGHTILRLVSKSVSVAAFVVSTALFASSTLLQFQPAILVMALVLSAGIFGRVTAMWISAVIMRDRPVLHRIVKTKKEASVFMEAILRREGMVCEVLGHVIVNGRCVKRRSKLTWSTIFGVLAKPFDVSSIAVVSSA
;
A
#
# COMPACT_ATOMS: atom_id res chain seq x y z
N MET A 1 -13.12 -4.90 -54.38
CA MET A 1 -12.07 -4.02 -53.83
C MET A 1 -11.79 -2.98 -54.90
N PRO A 2 -11.95 -1.67 -54.64
CA PRO A 2 -11.30 -0.71 -55.51
C PRO A 2 -9.79 -0.85 -55.25
N GLU A 3 -9.10 -1.49 -56.17
CA GLU A 3 -7.64 -1.46 -56.28
C GLU A 3 -7.22 0.02 -56.29
N TYR A 4 -6.30 0.41 -55.41
CA TYR A 4 -5.63 1.71 -55.51
C TYR A 4 -4.57 1.58 -56.59
N PRO A 5 -4.81 2.01 -57.85
CA PRO A 5 -4.05 1.53 -59.01
C PRO A 5 -2.60 2.07 -59.08
N HIS A 6 -2.18 2.86 -58.09
CA HIS A 6 -0.97 3.67 -58.15
C HIS A 6 -0.08 3.57 -56.91
N LEU A 7 -0.44 2.78 -55.89
CA LEU A 7 0.41 2.57 -54.71
C LEU A 7 1.56 1.57 -54.96
N GLU A 8 1.43 0.69 -55.96
CA GLU A 8 2.45 -0.32 -56.31
C GLU A 8 3.44 0.15 -57.39
N SER A 9 3.30 1.39 -57.90
CA SER A 9 4.25 1.94 -58.87
C SER A 9 5.55 2.34 -58.18
N SER A 10 6.68 2.25 -58.89
CA SER A 10 8.00 2.67 -58.37
C SER A 10 8.10 4.17 -58.06
N ASN A 11 7.11 4.96 -58.49
CA ASN A 11 6.94 6.38 -58.17
C ASN A 11 5.46 6.63 -57.79
N PRO A 12 5.04 6.30 -56.56
CA PRO A 12 3.64 6.43 -56.16
C PRO A 12 3.21 7.90 -56.28
N ASN A 13 2.21 8.16 -57.13
CA ASN A 13 1.65 9.48 -57.33
C ASN A 13 0.48 9.70 -56.35
N TYR A 14 0.68 10.54 -55.34
CA TYR A 14 -0.34 10.88 -54.35
C TYR A 14 -1.25 12.05 -54.80
N TYR A 15 -0.98 12.68 -55.95
CA TYR A 15 -1.79 13.79 -56.45
C TYR A 15 -3.18 13.34 -56.94
N ASP A 16 -3.38 12.04 -57.19
CA ASP A 16 -4.65 11.44 -57.63
C ASP A 16 -5.58 11.05 -56.46
N PHE A 17 -5.20 11.29 -55.20
CA PHE A 17 -6.14 11.25 -54.07
C PHE A 17 -7.14 12.40 -54.21
N THR A 18 -8.19 12.16 -55.00
CA THR A 18 -9.25 13.16 -55.22
C THR A 18 -9.94 13.49 -53.90
N LEU A 19 -10.20 14.78 -53.67
CA LEU A 19 -10.94 15.32 -52.52
C LEU A 19 -12.44 14.95 -52.51
N ASN A 20 -12.88 14.09 -53.42
CA ASN A 20 -14.29 13.73 -53.55
C ASN A 20 -14.72 12.87 -52.36
N THR A 21 -15.77 13.29 -51.68
CA THR A 21 -16.39 12.52 -50.60
C THR A 21 -16.79 11.14 -51.10
N SER A 22 -16.25 10.10 -50.47
CA SER A 22 -16.62 8.71 -50.79
C SER A 22 -18.09 8.46 -50.51
N THR A 23 -18.80 7.79 -51.43
CA THR A 23 -20.20 7.36 -51.25
C THR A 23 -20.30 5.97 -50.62
N ILE A 24 -19.18 5.38 -50.19
CA ILE A 24 -19.17 4.06 -49.55
C ILE A 24 -19.65 4.24 -48.10
N PRO A 25 -20.74 3.58 -47.68
CA PRO A 25 -21.35 3.81 -46.36
C PRO A 25 -20.40 3.58 -45.17
N SER A 26 -19.43 2.67 -45.29
CA SER A 26 -18.43 2.43 -44.26
C SER A 26 -17.41 3.56 -44.12
N VAL A 27 -17.11 4.27 -45.21
CA VAL A 27 -16.22 5.44 -45.20
C VAL A 27 -16.95 6.65 -44.61
N GLU A 28 -18.23 6.82 -44.93
CA GLU A 28 -19.07 7.86 -44.33
C GLU A 28 -19.29 7.64 -42.82
N ALA A 29 -19.43 6.38 -42.40
CA ALA A 29 -19.44 6.03 -40.98
C ALA A 29 -18.11 6.40 -40.31
N ASP A 30 -16.96 6.11 -40.94
CA ASP A 30 -15.63 6.44 -40.42
C ASP A 30 -15.44 7.95 -40.29
N THR A 31 -15.83 8.77 -41.28
CA THR A 31 -15.72 10.23 -41.19
C THR A 31 -16.54 10.81 -40.04
N THR A 32 -17.72 10.24 -39.76
CA THR A 32 -18.54 10.62 -38.59
C THR A 32 -17.83 10.32 -37.27
N TYR A 33 -17.04 9.24 -37.19
CA TYR A 33 -16.25 8.91 -35.99
C TYR A 33 -15.00 9.77 -35.81
N PHE A 34 -14.46 10.34 -36.89
CA PHE A 34 -13.28 11.20 -36.87
C PHE A 34 -13.61 12.70 -36.93
N GLU A 35 -14.88 13.07 -36.97
CA GLU A 35 -15.31 14.47 -37.04
C GLU A 35 -14.77 15.29 -35.85
N ALA A 36 -14.18 16.43 -36.14
CA ALA A 36 -13.53 17.26 -35.13
C ALA A 36 -14.56 17.93 -34.21
N GLY A 37 -14.31 17.88 -32.89
CA GLY A 37 -14.94 18.81 -31.93
C GLY A 37 -15.99 18.23 -30.98
N ASN A 38 -16.39 16.97 -31.10
CA ASN A 38 -17.18 16.34 -30.05
C ASN A 38 -16.97 14.83 -30.04
N MET A 39 -16.26 14.33 -29.03
CA MET A 39 -16.24 12.90 -28.71
C MET A 39 -17.71 12.50 -28.53
N GLN A 40 -18.30 11.78 -29.49
CA GLN A 40 -19.73 11.41 -29.49
C GLN A 40 -20.00 10.34 -28.42
N TYR A 41 -19.63 10.61 -27.17
CA TYR A 41 -19.58 9.67 -26.05
C TYR A 41 -20.93 9.03 -25.79
N LYS A 42 -22.03 9.81 -25.88
CA LYS A 42 -23.40 9.28 -25.75
C LYS A 42 -23.76 8.28 -26.84
N GLN A 43 -23.33 8.52 -28.08
CA GLN A 43 -23.59 7.60 -29.19
C GLN A 43 -22.73 6.35 -29.08
N TRP A 44 -21.44 6.53 -28.73
CA TRP A 44 -20.50 5.44 -28.49
C TRP A 44 -20.98 4.48 -27.38
N THR A 45 -21.30 5.03 -26.21
CA THR A 45 -21.83 4.26 -25.07
C THR A 45 -23.23 3.69 -25.36
N GLY A 46 -24.10 4.45 -26.03
CA GLY A 46 -25.42 3.98 -26.44
C GLY A 46 -25.37 2.80 -27.40
N ARG A 47 -24.41 2.80 -28.34
CA ARG A 47 -24.16 1.68 -29.25
C ARG A 47 -23.71 0.44 -28.49
N ALA A 48 -22.72 0.59 -27.60
CA ALA A 48 -22.23 -0.53 -26.81
C ALA A 48 -23.35 -1.13 -25.93
N LYS A 49 -24.17 -0.28 -25.30
CA LYS A 49 -25.33 -0.71 -24.52
C LYS A 49 -26.34 -1.51 -25.34
N ARG A 50 -26.74 -1.03 -26.53
CA ARG A 50 -27.67 -1.76 -27.41
C ARG A 50 -27.14 -3.13 -27.85
N ILE A 51 -25.82 -3.27 -28.01
CA ILE A 51 -25.20 -4.56 -28.34
C ILE A 51 -25.31 -5.52 -27.15
N ARG A 52 -25.09 -5.04 -25.92
CA ARG A 52 -25.15 -5.84 -24.68
C ARG A 52 -26.57 -6.22 -24.27
N ASP A 53 -27.53 -5.32 -24.46
CA ASP A 53 -28.94 -5.50 -24.05
C ASP A 53 -29.70 -6.59 -24.87
N ALA A 54 -28.99 -7.35 -25.71
CA ALA A 54 -29.57 -8.35 -26.61
C ALA A 54 -30.03 -9.65 -25.92
N GLY A 55 -29.81 -9.80 -24.61
CA GLY A 55 -30.40 -10.84 -23.76
C GLY A 55 -29.81 -12.25 -23.88
N SER A 56 -28.91 -12.50 -24.86
CA SER A 56 -28.08 -13.71 -24.89
C SER A 56 -26.69 -13.46 -25.49
N PRO A 57 -25.68 -14.31 -25.17
CA PRO A 57 -24.32 -14.16 -25.69
C PRO A 57 -24.25 -14.29 -27.22
N GLU A 58 -25.08 -15.15 -27.80
CA GLU A 58 -25.16 -15.36 -29.26
C GLU A 58 -25.69 -14.09 -29.95
N TYR A 59 -26.74 -13.46 -29.40
CA TYR A 59 -27.25 -12.21 -29.96
C TYR A 59 -26.28 -11.04 -29.73
N CYS A 60 -25.59 -10.98 -28.59
CA CYS A 60 -24.58 -9.95 -28.32
C CYS A 60 -23.42 -10.05 -29.32
N SER A 61 -22.87 -11.25 -29.53
CA SER A 61 -21.79 -11.47 -30.49
C SER A 61 -22.23 -11.26 -31.95
N GLY A 62 -23.46 -11.66 -32.30
CA GLY A 62 -24.07 -11.37 -33.60
C GLY A 62 -24.22 -9.87 -33.86
N ASN A 63 -24.80 -9.13 -32.92
CA ASN A 63 -24.95 -7.67 -33.01
C ASN A 63 -23.60 -6.96 -33.05
N LEU A 64 -22.60 -7.45 -32.30
CA LEU A 64 -21.24 -6.94 -32.37
C LEU A 64 -20.61 -7.18 -33.75
N SER A 65 -20.81 -8.36 -34.34
CA SER A 65 -20.32 -8.67 -35.68
C SER A 65 -20.93 -7.75 -36.74
N VAL A 66 -22.26 -7.54 -36.69
CA VAL A 66 -22.98 -6.61 -37.58
C VAL A 66 -22.46 -5.18 -37.38
N ALA A 67 -22.25 -4.76 -36.13
CA ALA A 67 -21.67 -3.47 -35.81
C ALA A 67 -20.25 -3.31 -36.40
N LEU A 68 -19.39 -4.32 -36.29
CA LEU A 68 -18.02 -4.30 -36.83
C LEU A 68 -17.96 -4.43 -38.36
N ALA A 69 -18.99 -4.99 -38.98
CA ALA A 69 -19.14 -5.03 -40.44
C ALA A 69 -19.53 -3.66 -41.02
N GLY A 70 -20.26 -2.84 -40.24
CA GLY A 70 -20.70 -1.50 -40.66
C GLY A 70 -19.66 -0.38 -40.51
N VAL A 71 -18.48 -0.67 -39.95
CA VAL A 71 -17.37 0.31 -39.82
C VAL A 71 -16.30 0.04 -40.88
N GLY A 72 -15.62 1.09 -41.33
CA GLY A 72 -14.55 0.98 -42.31
C GLY A 72 -13.23 0.48 -41.72
N GLU A 73 -12.27 0.24 -42.60
CA GLU A 73 -10.93 -0.22 -42.22
C GLU A 73 -10.14 0.81 -41.41
N ALA A 74 -10.42 2.11 -41.57
CA ALA A 74 -9.76 3.16 -40.80
C ALA A 74 -10.20 3.10 -39.33
N TYR A 75 -11.50 2.87 -39.07
CA TYR A 75 -11.98 2.63 -37.72
C TYR A 75 -11.39 1.36 -37.11
N ARG A 76 -11.29 0.26 -37.88
CA ARG A 76 -10.67 -1.00 -37.39
C ARG A 76 -9.20 -0.81 -37.03
N ALA A 77 -8.45 -0.09 -37.87
CA ALA A 77 -7.06 0.27 -37.60
C ALA A 77 -6.95 1.15 -36.34
N SER A 78 -7.83 2.14 -36.19
CA SER A 78 -7.89 2.99 -34.99
C SER A 78 -8.22 2.20 -33.73
N ALA A 79 -9.18 1.28 -33.79
CA ALA A 79 -9.54 0.41 -32.68
C ALA A 79 -8.39 -0.52 -32.29
N SER A 80 -7.71 -1.12 -33.27
CA SER A 80 -6.51 -1.94 -33.05
C SER A 80 -5.34 -1.15 -32.44
N GLY A 81 -5.14 0.10 -32.89
CA GLY A 81 -4.18 1.01 -32.27
C GLY A 81 -4.54 1.35 -30.82
N SER A 82 -5.84 1.50 -30.55
CA SER A 82 -6.37 1.80 -29.21
C SER A 82 -6.20 0.63 -28.24
N THR A 83 -6.49 -0.60 -28.69
CA THR A 83 -6.26 -1.80 -27.87
C THR A 83 -4.77 -1.99 -27.59
N SER A 84 -3.93 -1.80 -28.61
CA SER A 84 -2.46 -1.86 -28.48
C SER A 84 -1.92 -0.79 -27.52
N LEU A 85 -2.54 0.38 -27.47
CA LEU A 85 -2.20 1.41 -26.49
C LEU A 85 -2.60 0.97 -25.07
N LEU A 86 -3.80 0.43 -24.89
CA LEU A 86 -4.28 -0.01 -23.57
C LEU A 86 -3.59 -1.28 -23.03
N THR A 87 -3.08 -2.15 -23.91
CA THR A 87 -2.24 -3.29 -23.48
C THR A 87 -0.92 -2.85 -22.86
N LEU A 88 -0.55 -1.56 -22.96
CA LEU A 88 0.56 -0.97 -22.21
C LEU A 88 0.20 -0.61 -20.76
N LEU A 89 -1.07 -0.65 -20.33
CA LEU A 89 -1.42 -0.35 -18.93
C LEU A 89 -0.79 -1.34 -17.94
N PRO A 90 -0.86 -2.68 -18.17
CA PRO A 90 -0.16 -3.64 -17.32
C PRO A 90 1.35 -3.39 -17.24
N THR A 91 1.99 -3.00 -18.35
CA THR A 91 3.44 -2.73 -18.38
C THR A 91 3.79 -1.40 -17.72
N ALA A 92 2.98 -0.36 -17.90
CA ALA A 92 3.13 0.91 -17.22
C ALA A 92 3.02 0.77 -15.70
N GLY A 93 2.12 -0.10 -15.21
CA GLY A 93 2.04 -0.44 -13.78
C GLY A 93 3.35 -1.03 -13.23
N ALA A 94 4.04 -1.87 -14.01
CA ALA A 94 5.34 -2.40 -13.62
C ALA A 94 6.43 -1.32 -13.55
N LEU A 95 6.40 -0.30 -14.41
CA LEU A 95 7.36 0.81 -14.43
C LEU A 95 7.09 1.82 -13.31
N ILE A 96 5.84 2.23 -13.14
CA ILE A 96 5.42 3.19 -12.11
C ILE A 96 5.51 2.56 -10.71
N GLY A 97 5.37 1.24 -10.62
CA GLY A 97 5.31 0.49 -9.37
C GLY A 97 6.64 -0.02 -8.83
N ALA A 98 7.78 0.49 -9.28
CA ALA A 98 9.08 0.06 -8.76
C ALA A 98 9.13 0.14 -7.21
N PRO A 99 9.63 -0.92 -6.53
CA PRO A 99 9.51 -1.05 -5.08
C PRO A 99 10.21 0.10 -4.36
N ALA A 100 9.48 0.76 -3.45
CA ALA A 100 10.05 1.79 -2.59
C ALA A 100 9.90 1.37 -1.13
N LYS A 101 11.02 1.36 -0.40
CA LYS A 101 11.07 1.12 1.05
C LYS A 101 10.08 2.03 1.82
N GLU A 102 9.90 3.25 1.32
CA GLU A 102 9.01 4.29 1.83
C GLU A 102 7.54 3.85 1.90
N LEU A 103 7.10 3.03 0.96
CA LEU A 103 5.72 2.58 0.87
C LEU A 103 5.43 1.41 1.82
N TRP A 104 6.42 0.55 2.09
CA TRP A 104 6.28 -0.47 3.15
C TRP A 104 6.09 0.20 4.51
N VAL A 105 6.87 1.24 4.79
CA VAL A 105 6.73 2.04 6.01
C VAL A 105 5.35 2.69 6.05
N LEU A 106 4.90 3.28 4.94
CA LEU A 106 3.57 3.87 4.83
C LEU A 106 2.48 2.84 5.15
N TYR A 107 2.58 1.63 4.61
CA TYR A 107 1.63 0.55 4.87
C TYR A 107 1.60 0.11 6.34
N LYS A 108 2.73 0.14 7.04
CA LYS A 108 2.77 -0.19 8.48
C LYS A 108 2.27 0.95 9.35
N LEU A 109 2.53 2.20 8.97
CA LEU A 109 2.23 3.38 9.79
C LEU A 109 0.88 4.00 9.54
N VAL A 110 0.40 3.94 8.31
CA VAL A 110 -0.93 4.42 7.90
C VAL A 110 -1.48 3.38 6.93
N PRO A 111 -1.99 2.24 7.43
CA PRO A 111 -2.42 1.11 6.60
C PRO A 111 -3.39 1.50 5.49
N LEU A 112 -4.33 2.42 5.77
CA LEU A 112 -5.23 2.97 4.75
C LEU A 112 -4.48 3.64 3.59
N ALA A 113 -3.50 4.50 3.87
CA ALA A 113 -2.71 5.17 2.84
C ALA A 113 -1.85 4.18 2.05
N GLY A 114 -1.24 3.19 2.73
CA GLY A 114 -0.50 2.13 2.04
C GLY A 114 -1.39 1.26 1.15
N PHE A 115 -2.61 0.94 1.59
CA PHE A 115 -3.59 0.23 0.78
C PHE A 115 -4.01 1.04 -0.45
N LEU A 116 -4.40 2.30 -0.27
CA LEU A 116 -4.74 3.19 -1.39
C LEU A 116 -3.56 3.35 -2.36
N SER A 117 -2.33 3.46 -1.84
CA SER A 117 -1.16 3.52 -2.70
C SER A 117 -0.88 2.20 -3.44
N SER A 118 -1.24 1.05 -2.84
CA SER A 118 -1.18 -0.26 -3.52
C SER A 118 -2.19 -0.34 -4.66
N VAL A 119 -3.40 0.19 -4.43
CA VAL A 119 -4.45 0.30 -5.45
C VAL A 119 -4.00 1.18 -6.62
N LEU A 120 -3.28 2.28 -6.35
CA LEU A 120 -2.72 3.18 -7.37
C LEU A 120 -1.45 2.67 -8.06
N SER A 121 -0.84 1.59 -7.56
CA SER A 121 0.38 0.98 -8.11
C SER A 121 0.13 0.20 -9.41
N LEU A 122 -1.14 0.01 -9.82
CA LEU A 122 -1.52 -0.68 -11.06
C LEU A 122 -0.87 -2.06 -11.24
N GLY A 123 -0.69 -2.80 -10.14
CA GLY A 123 -0.06 -4.13 -10.17
C GLY A 123 1.40 -4.16 -9.72
N GLY A 124 2.04 -3.01 -9.52
CA GLY A 124 3.41 -2.94 -9.05
C GLY A 124 3.61 -3.44 -7.62
N SER A 125 4.71 -4.15 -7.39
CA SER A 125 5.13 -4.60 -6.05
C SER A 125 5.78 -3.46 -5.29
N ILE A 126 5.22 -3.18 -4.11
CA ILE A 126 5.64 -2.08 -3.24
C ILE A 126 6.77 -2.51 -2.28
N VAL A 127 6.91 -3.81 -2.07
CA VAL A 127 7.78 -4.36 -1.02
C VAL A 127 9.23 -4.49 -1.53
N PRO A 128 10.23 -3.93 -0.80
CA PRO A 128 11.65 -4.13 -1.10
C PRO A 128 12.03 -5.60 -1.17
N HIS A 129 12.90 -5.94 -2.12
CA HIS A 129 13.33 -7.31 -2.37
C HIS A 129 14.34 -7.85 -1.34
N GLN A 130 15.15 -6.98 -0.71
CA GLN A 130 16.20 -7.41 0.21
C GLN A 130 15.89 -7.06 1.66
N VAL A 131 16.27 -7.92 2.61
CA VAL A 131 16.06 -7.67 4.05
C VAL A 131 17.00 -6.55 4.57
N SER A 132 18.19 -6.44 3.98
CA SER A 132 19.17 -5.37 4.23
C SER A 132 18.57 -3.98 4.03
N ASP A 133 17.64 -3.86 3.08
CA ASP A 133 16.97 -2.61 2.78
C ASP A 133 16.12 -2.08 3.93
N TYR A 134 15.69 -2.95 4.84
CA TYR A 134 14.92 -2.59 6.03
C TYR A 134 15.82 -2.34 7.24
N ALA A 135 17.04 -2.88 7.25
CA ALA A 135 17.98 -2.68 8.35
C ALA A 135 18.54 -1.24 8.36
N SER A 136 18.62 -0.59 7.20
CA SER A 136 19.11 0.79 7.04
C SER A 136 18.05 1.87 7.33
N LEU A 137 16.92 1.54 7.97
CA LEU A 137 15.89 2.52 8.31
C LEU A 137 16.39 3.58 9.31
N GLU A 138 17.42 3.27 10.11
CA GLU A 138 18.08 4.19 11.04
C GLU A 138 18.91 5.28 10.30
N ASP A 139 19.40 4.97 9.08
CA ASP A 139 20.20 5.90 8.24
C ASP A 139 19.33 6.84 7.38
N PHE A 140 17.99 6.76 7.49
CA PHE A 140 17.08 7.54 6.66
C PHE A 140 16.89 8.97 7.18
N SER A 141 17.93 9.78 7.10
CA SER A 141 17.82 11.24 7.08
C SER A 141 17.62 11.69 5.64
N TYR A 142 16.43 12.19 5.28
CA TYR A 142 16.12 12.68 3.92
C TYR A 142 16.96 13.92 3.50
N ASN A 143 17.97 14.30 4.30
CA ASN A 143 18.95 15.34 4.00
C ASN A 143 20.22 14.81 3.32
N ASP A 144 20.34 13.51 3.03
CA ASP A 144 21.48 12.98 2.26
C ASP A 144 21.33 13.25 0.74
N MET A 145 21.31 14.54 0.40
CA MET A 145 22.22 15.06 -0.62
C MET A 145 23.62 15.01 0.02
N PRO A 146 24.66 14.49 -0.65
CA PRO A 146 25.89 14.04 -0.01
C PRO A 146 26.54 15.18 0.78
N ASN A 147 26.40 15.13 2.10
CA ASN A 147 27.20 15.96 2.99
C ASN A 147 28.38 15.09 3.43
N ASN A 148 29.57 15.45 2.95
CA ASN A 148 30.83 14.70 3.07
C ASN A 148 31.37 14.52 4.50
N ASN A 149 30.55 14.63 5.53
CA ASN A 149 31.01 14.45 6.91
C ASN A 149 30.64 13.07 7.40
N ALA A 150 31.30 12.08 6.78
CA ALA A 150 31.41 10.72 7.29
C ALA A 150 32.30 10.73 8.54
N THR A 151 31.71 11.07 9.68
CA THR A 151 32.29 10.77 11.00
C THR A 151 31.18 10.31 11.92
N ASP A 152 30.80 9.04 11.84
CA ASP A 152 30.59 8.26 13.08
C ASP A 152 30.67 6.74 12.86
N GLY A 153 31.77 6.18 13.39
CA GLY A 153 31.92 4.84 13.97
C GLY A 153 31.03 3.68 13.53
N MET A 154 31.22 3.13 12.32
CA MET A 154 30.76 1.77 12.03
C MET A 154 31.68 0.76 12.74
N LEU A 155 31.29 0.35 13.95
CA LEU A 155 31.88 -0.74 14.73
C LEU A 155 31.78 -2.07 13.96
N ARG A 156 32.74 -2.31 13.06
CA ARG A 156 32.95 -3.60 12.40
C ARG A 156 33.62 -4.55 13.41
N ARG A 157 32.82 -5.14 14.30
CA ARG A 157 33.28 -6.07 15.36
C ARG A 157 33.85 -7.35 14.72
N ARG A 158 35.17 -7.54 14.83
CA ARG A 158 35.87 -8.81 14.52
C ARG A 158 35.33 -9.91 15.43
N VAL A 159 34.85 -10.97 14.81
CA VAL A 159 34.35 -12.16 15.48
C VAL A 159 35.56 -12.96 16.01
N SER A 160 35.83 -12.87 17.31
CA SER A 160 36.82 -13.68 18.01
C SER A 160 36.16 -14.93 18.57
N GLY A 161 36.69 -16.10 18.24
CA GLY A 161 36.16 -17.40 18.65
C GLY A 161 36.60 -17.77 20.06
N LYS A 162 35.76 -17.49 21.08
CA LYS A 162 35.79 -18.17 22.38
C LYS A 162 34.42 -18.08 23.06
N THR A 163 33.95 -19.22 23.59
CA THR A 163 32.72 -19.43 24.41
C THR A 163 31.53 -18.50 24.10
N TRP A 164 30.85 -18.83 23.00
CA TRP A 164 29.86 -18.00 22.32
C TRP A 164 28.46 -17.90 22.94
N SER A 165 28.03 -18.80 23.83
CA SER A 165 26.62 -18.81 24.29
C SER A 165 26.35 -17.70 25.30
N ASP A 166 27.18 -17.61 26.35
CA ASP A 166 26.86 -16.79 27.52
C ASP A 166 27.24 -15.32 27.27
N GLN A 167 28.32 -15.10 26.50
CA GLN A 167 28.71 -13.78 26.03
C GLN A 167 27.68 -13.18 25.06
N PHE A 168 27.02 -14.02 24.26
CA PHE A 168 26.00 -13.59 23.31
C PHE A 168 24.71 -13.15 24.00
N GLU A 169 24.27 -13.86 25.05
CA GLU A 169 23.08 -13.45 25.83
C GLU A 169 23.29 -12.12 26.55
N LEU A 170 24.46 -11.91 27.16
CA LEU A 170 24.82 -10.65 27.80
C LEU A 170 24.90 -9.48 26.78
N ASP A 171 25.45 -9.71 25.59
CA ASP A 171 25.52 -8.71 24.51
C ASP A 171 24.10 -8.35 24.01
N VAL A 172 23.20 -9.33 23.87
CA VAL A 172 21.80 -9.09 23.47
C VAL A 172 21.05 -8.26 24.51
N GLN A 173 21.21 -8.55 25.80
CA GLN A 173 20.58 -7.79 26.88
C GLN A 173 21.05 -6.33 26.88
N GLN A 174 22.35 -6.10 26.75
CA GLN A 174 22.92 -4.75 26.71
C GLN A 174 22.44 -3.95 25.49
N ILE A 175 22.37 -4.60 24.31
CA ILE A 175 21.83 -3.97 23.09
C ILE A 175 20.33 -3.66 23.26
N ALA A 176 19.57 -4.54 23.90
CA ALA A 176 18.16 -4.33 24.17
C ALA A 176 17.93 -3.16 25.13
N GLU A 177 18.78 -3.01 26.16
CA GLU A 177 18.73 -1.89 27.10
C GLU A 177 19.03 -0.56 26.43
N HIS A 178 20.08 -0.51 25.58
CA HIS A 178 20.41 0.67 24.79
C HIS A 178 19.28 1.05 23.81
N PHE A 179 18.67 0.07 23.16
CA PHE A 179 17.50 0.32 22.31
C PHE A 179 16.31 0.85 23.13
N ALA A 180 16.08 0.32 24.33
CA ALA A 180 15.05 0.84 25.23
C ALA A 180 15.34 2.28 25.68
N ASP A 181 16.61 2.66 25.87
CA ASP A 181 17.01 4.05 26.15
C ASP A 181 16.69 4.97 24.96
N GLN A 182 16.94 4.53 23.72
CA GLN A 182 16.56 5.29 22.52
C GLN A 182 15.04 5.47 22.42
N VAL A 183 14.27 4.43 22.72
CA VAL A 183 12.80 4.47 22.76
C VAL A 183 12.32 5.45 23.82
N TYR A 184 12.91 5.41 25.02
CA TYR A 184 12.59 6.31 26.12
C TYR A 184 12.93 7.76 25.79
N ALA A 185 14.13 8.03 25.27
CA ALA A 185 14.54 9.35 24.84
C ALA A 185 13.57 9.92 23.77
N ARG A 186 13.13 9.09 22.83
CA ARG A 186 12.14 9.50 21.82
C ARG A 186 10.77 9.80 22.42
N ALA A 187 10.32 9.01 23.38
CA ALA A 187 9.04 9.22 24.08
C ALA A 187 9.02 10.51 24.91
N MET A 188 10.18 10.97 25.36
CA MET A 188 10.33 12.20 26.14
C MET A 188 10.52 13.46 25.28
N ASP A 189 10.79 13.32 23.97
CA ASP A 189 10.94 14.45 23.06
C ASP A 189 9.60 15.20 22.86
N LEU A 190 9.59 16.48 23.23
CA LEU A 190 8.43 17.37 23.21
C LEU A 190 8.14 17.98 21.83
N ARG A 191 8.96 17.69 20.80
CA ARG A 191 8.74 18.17 19.42
C ARG A 191 7.56 17.44 18.77
N GLY A 192 6.37 17.77 19.23
CA GLY A 192 5.11 17.37 18.63
C GLY A 192 4.70 18.30 17.51
N SER A 193 4.59 17.79 16.28
CA SER A 193 4.14 18.56 15.13
C SER A 193 2.71 18.16 14.76
N SER A 194 1.83 19.15 14.53
CA SER A 194 0.47 18.93 14.04
C SER A 194 0.47 18.44 12.58
N LYS A 195 0.80 17.16 12.39
CA LYS A 195 0.97 16.54 11.07
C LYS A 195 -0.29 15.86 10.54
N THR A 196 -1.28 15.64 11.41
CA THR A 196 -2.54 14.98 11.06
C THR A 196 -3.20 15.63 9.85
N TRP A 197 -3.17 16.97 9.75
CA TRP A 197 -3.72 17.71 8.62
C TRP A 197 -2.99 17.42 7.30
N LYS A 198 -1.65 17.46 7.32
CA LYS A 198 -0.83 17.20 6.12
C LYS A 198 -1.04 15.77 5.61
N ILE A 199 -1.00 14.79 6.51
CA ILE A 199 -1.23 13.39 6.16
C ILE A 199 -2.67 13.19 5.67
N GLY A 200 -3.66 13.84 6.30
CA GLY A 200 -5.06 13.83 5.88
C GLY A 200 -5.26 14.37 4.46
N LEU A 201 -4.60 15.48 4.11
CA LEU A 201 -4.60 16.04 2.76
C LEU A 201 -4.00 15.05 1.74
N GLY A 202 -2.94 14.33 2.12
CA GLY A 202 -2.34 13.30 1.29
C GLY A 202 -3.29 12.12 1.04
N ILE A 203 -3.96 11.63 2.08
CA ILE A 203 -4.97 10.56 1.94
C ILE A 203 -6.11 11.02 1.04
N CYS A 204 -6.58 12.25 1.18
CA CYS A 204 -7.59 12.83 0.29
C CYS A 204 -7.11 12.85 -1.16
N GLY A 205 -5.86 13.26 -1.41
CA GLY A 205 -5.24 13.20 -2.74
C GLY A 205 -5.18 11.78 -3.33
N LEU A 206 -4.83 10.77 -2.52
CA LEU A 206 -4.87 9.37 -2.94
C LEU A 206 -6.29 8.91 -3.32
N ILE A 207 -7.31 9.30 -2.54
CA ILE A 207 -8.72 8.98 -2.85
C ILE A 207 -9.15 9.61 -4.17
N VAL A 208 -8.79 10.88 -4.41
CA VAL A 208 -9.07 11.55 -5.70
C VAL A 208 -8.41 10.80 -6.86
N CYS A 209 -7.15 10.37 -6.72
CA CYS A 209 -6.49 9.56 -7.75
C CYS A 209 -7.21 8.23 -8.00
N VAL A 210 -7.71 7.56 -6.96
CA VAL A 210 -8.47 6.32 -7.13
C VAL A 210 -9.79 6.59 -7.87
N LEU A 211 -10.50 7.67 -7.51
CA LEU A 211 -11.72 8.08 -8.21
C LEU A 211 -11.47 8.40 -9.69
N LEU A 212 -10.31 8.98 -10.04
CA LEU A 212 -9.93 9.19 -11.45
C LEU A 212 -9.77 7.87 -12.20
N ILE A 213 -9.13 6.85 -11.59
CA ILE A 213 -9.02 5.51 -12.21
C ILE A 213 -10.40 4.84 -12.31
N CYS A 214 -11.26 4.96 -11.29
CA CYS A 214 -12.63 4.45 -11.36
C CYS A 214 -13.42 5.14 -12.49
N GLY A 215 -13.25 6.44 -12.68
CA GLY A 215 -13.83 7.18 -13.79
C GLY A 215 -13.32 6.68 -15.15
N ALA A 216 -12.02 6.41 -15.28
CA ALA A 216 -11.43 5.83 -16.48
C ALA A 216 -11.95 4.41 -16.77
N CYS A 217 -12.07 3.57 -15.74
CA CYS A 217 -12.66 2.22 -15.84
C CYS A 217 -14.13 2.27 -16.25
N TYR A 218 -14.89 3.22 -15.71
CA TYR A 218 -16.28 3.46 -16.10
C TYR A 218 -16.37 3.87 -17.57
N MET A 219 -15.57 4.84 -18.01
CA MET A 219 -15.54 5.28 -19.41
C MET A 219 -15.21 4.12 -20.35
N LEU A 220 -14.21 3.31 -19.99
CA LEU A 220 -13.80 2.17 -20.78
C LEU A 220 -14.92 1.11 -20.87
N SER A 221 -15.49 0.74 -19.72
CA SER A 221 -16.55 -0.28 -19.66
C SER A 221 -17.83 0.19 -20.36
N ALA A 222 -18.15 1.49 -20.32
CA ALA A 222 -19.37 2.01 -20.92
C ALA A 222 -19.39 1.85 -22.45
N GLY A 223 -18.26 2.00 -23.14
CA GLY A 223 -18.23 2.04 -24.60
C GLY A 223 -17.48 0.91 -25.31
N SER A 224 -16.61 0.16 -24.63
CA SER A 224 -15.84 -0.92 -25.26
C SER A 224 -16.34 -2.31 -24.87
N ILE A 225 -16.30 -3.25 -25.82
CA ILE A 225 -16.83 -4.61 -25.64
C ILE A 225 -15.72 -5.64 -25.78
N VAL A 226 -15.63 -6.56 -24.83
CA VAL A 226 -14.73 -7.72 -24.90
C VAL A 226 -15.42 -8.81 -25.70
N VAL A 227 -14.85 -9.22 -26.84
CA VAL A 227 -15.53 -10.10 -27.80
C VAL A 227 -16.02 -11.42 -27.19
N TRP A 228 -15.19 -12.06 -26.37
CA TRP A 228 -15.51 -13.34 -25.72
C TRP A 228 -16.32 -13.19 -24.42
N TRP A 229 -16.49 -11.95 -23.94
CA TRP A 229 -17.26 -11.63 -22.73
C TRP A 229 -18.21 -10.46 -23.00
N CYS A 230 -19.00 -10.60 -24.06
CA CYS A 230 -19.75 -9.52 -24.69
C CYS A 230 -20.76 -8.84 -23.73
N GLU A 231 -21.45 -9.63 -22.89
CA GLU A 231 -22.47 -9.13 -21.94
C GLU A 231 -21.89 -8.40 -20.73
N ALA A 232 -20.57 -8.43 -20.51
CA ALA A 232 -19.98 -7.87 -19.31
C ALA A 232 -19.95 -6.33 -19.34
N GLU A 233 -20.86 -5.70 -18.61
CA GLU A 233 -20.91 -4.23 -18.47
C GLU A 233 -19.79 -3.65 -17.59
N ASN A 234 -19.19 -4.46 -16.72
CA ASN A 234 -18.23 -4.01 -15.70
C ASN A 234 -16.84 -4.64 -15.88
N TRP A 235 -16.51 -5.09 -17.09
CA TRP A 235 -15.29 -5.85 -17.35
C TRP A 235 -14.01 -5.09 -16.97
N ALA A 236 -13.96 -3.76 -17.14
CA ALA A 236 -12.77 -2.99 -16.76
C ALA A 236 -12.62 -2.88 -15.23
N PHE A 237 -13.74 -2.83 -14.49
CA PHE A 237 -13.69 -2.93 -13.03
C PHE A 237 -13.23 -4.31 -12.56
N THR A 238 -13.64 -5.38 -13.25
CA THR A 238 -13.13 -6.73 -12.98
C THR A 238 -11.62 -6.81 -13.25
N TRP A 239 -11.15 -6.29 -14.39
CA TRP A 239 -9.73 -6.17 -14.69
C TRP A 239 -8.98 -5.47 -13.58
N TYR A 240 -9.42 -4.27 -13.21
CA TYR A 240 -8.76 -3.47 -12.18
C TYR A 240 -8.76 -4.17 -10.81
N SER A 241 -9.86 -4.87 -10.47
CA SER A 241 -9.96 -5.66 -9.25
C SER A 241 -8.96 -6.82 -9.21
N ILE A 242 -8.77 -7.52 -10.33
CA ILE A 242 -7.75 -8.57 -10.47
C ILE A 242 -6.35 -7.98 -10.27
N THR A 243 -6.08 -6.81 -10.87
CA THR A 243 -4.80 -6.11 -10.71
C THR A 243 -4.54 -5.69 -9.27
N ILE A 244 -5.54 -5.12 -8.58
CA ILE A 244 -5.45 -4.76 -7.15
C ILE A 244 -5.20 -6.00 -6.31
N PHE A 245 -6.00 -7.05 -6.51
CA PHE A 245 -5.88 -8.29 -5.74
C PHE A 245 -4.49 -8.91 -5.91
N SER A 246 -3.99 -8.98 -7.14
CA SER A 246 -2.65 -9.46 -7.45
C SER A 246 -1.57 -8.64 -6.74
N SER A 247 -1.66 -7.30 -6.80
CA SER A 247 -0.68 -6.42 -6.14
C SER A 247 -0.71 -6.57 -4.62
N VAL A 248 -1.90 -6.57 -4.00
CA VAL A 248 -2.06 -6.74 -2.54
C VAL A 248 -1.54 -8.10 -2.10
N PHE A 249 -1.84 -9.15 -2.87
CA PHE A 249 -1.38 -10.51 -2.60
C PHE A 249 0.14 -10.64 -2.73
N GLU A 250 0.73 -10.05 -3.77
CA GLU A 250 2.18 -9.98 -3.96
C GLU A 250 2.85 -9.21 -2.81
N ASN A 251 2.30 -8.06 -2.40
CA ASN A 251 2.80 -7.29 -1.26
C ASN A 251 2.73 -8.08 0.04
N TYR A 252 1.64 -8.83 0.26
CA TYR A 252 1.49 -9.69 1.42
C TYR A 252 2.47 -10.87 1.41
N ALA A 253 2.70 -11.50 0.25
CA ALA A 253 3.62 -12.62 0.12
C ALA A 253 5.09 -12.21 0.26
N ASN A 254 5.43 -11.03 -0.26
CA ASN A 254 6.80 -10.51 -0.27
C ASN A 254 7.26 -9.94 1.07
N THR A 255 6.42 -9.91 2.12
CA THR A 255 6.85 -9.45 3.44
C THR A 255 8.12 -10.20 3.88
N PRO A 256 9.22 -9.50 4.22
CA PRO A 256 10.51 -10.11 4.52
C PRO A 256 10.56 -10.75 5.91
N PHE A 257 9.59 -10.44 6.77
CA PHE A 257 9.58 -10.83 8.17
C PHE A 257 8.62 -11.99 8.39
N ALA A 258 9.08 -13.03 9.09
CA ALA A 258 8.22 -14.14 9.48
C ALA A 258 7.18 -13.71 10.52
N LYS A 259 7.46 -12.66 11.29
CA LYS A 259 6.55 -12.09 12.29
C LYS A 259 7.00 -10.71 12.72
N ASP A 260 6.05 -9.79 12.82
CA ASP A 260 6.25 -8.46 13.41
C ASP A 260 5.48 -8.34 14.72
N TRP A 261 6.07 -7.65 15.68
CA TRP A 261 5.39 -7.15 16.88
C TRP A 261 5.43 -5.63 16.85
N VAL A 262 4.26 -5.03 16.79
CA VAL A 262 4.10 -3.58 16.74
C VAL A 262 3.67 -3.12 18.12
N MET A 263 4.48 -2.27 18.73
CA MET A 263 4.20 -1.56 19.96
C MET A 263 3.91 -0.11 19.61
N ARG A 264 2.88 0.46 20.21
CA ARG A 264 2.60 1.88 20.11
C ARG A 264 2.94 2.53 21.44
N ILE A 265 3.82 3.52 21.40
CA ILE A 265 4.38 4.12 22.60
C ILE A 265 3.98 5.58 22.64
N SER A 266 3.55 6.02 23.81
CA SER A 266 3.28 7.42 24.12
C SER A 266 3.79 7.72 25.52
N ARG A 267 4.03 9.00 25.82
CA ARG A 267 4.47 9.43 27.15
C ARG A 267 3.38 9.16 28.18
N ALA A 268 3.74 8.54 29.30
CA ALA A 268 2.86 8.42 30.45
C ALA A 268 2.94 9.67 31.34
N PRO A 269 1.84 10.09 31.95
CA PRO A 269 1.89 11.03 33.05
C PRO A 269 2.51 10.37 34.30
N HIS A 270 2.85 11.18 35.29
CA HIS A 270 3.15 10.66 36.63
C HIS A 270 1.88 10.01 37.19
N LEU A 271 1.92 8.68 37.31
CA LEU A 271 0.78 7.85 37.69
C LEU A 271 1.19 6.88 38.78
N ARG A 272 0.32 6.68 39.77
CA ARG A 272 0.41 5.56 40.70
C ARG A 272 -0.54 4.47 40.23
N ILE A 273 0.03 3.34 39.83
CA ILE A 273 -0.74 2.18 39.42
C ILE A 273 -1.08 1.37 40.68
N SER A 274 -2.35 0.96 40.83
CA SER A 274 -2.73 0.08 41.95
C SER A 274 -1.81 -1.15 42.02
N THR A 275 -1.50 -1.58 43.24
CA THR A 275 -0.75 -2.81 43.51
C THR A 275 -1.40 -4.05 42.92
N ASP A 276 -2.71 -4.00 42.65
CA ASP A 276 -3.49 -5.12 42.11
C ASP A 276 -3.29 -5.32 40.60
N ALA A 277 -2.64 -4.37 39.91
CA ALA A 277 -2.38 -4.50 38.48
C ALA A 277 -1.31 -5.57 38.21
N PRO A 278 -1.59 -6.58 37.37
CA PRO A 278 -0.63 -7.64 37.09
C PRO A 278 0.61 -7.08 36.41
N TRP A 279 1.78 -7.47 36.90
CA TRP A 279 3.04 -7.20 36.24
C TRP A 279 3.08 -7.94 34.89
N SER A 280 3.38 -7.20 33.83
CA SER A 280 3.62 -7.78 32.50
C SER A 280 4.95 -8.54 32.44
N LEU A 281 5.80 -8.34 33.45
CA LEU A 281 7.10 -8.95 33.63
C LEU A 281 7.01 -9.95 34.79
N LEU A 282 7.33 -11.23 34.54
CA LEU A 282 7.49 -12.17 35.64
C LEU A 282 8.81 -11.86 36.36
N SER A 283 8.72 -11.55 37.66
CA SER A 283 9.89 -11.25 38.49
C SER A 283 10.72 -12.49 38.86
N ASP A 284 10.22 -13.71 38.62
CA ASP A 284 10.88 -14.95 39.02
C ASP A 284 11.56 -15.67 37.84
N GLN A 285 12.88 -15.78 37.93
CA GLN A 285 13.81 -16.28 36.91
C GLN A 285 13.73 -17.78 36.62
N THR A 286 12.99 -18.58 37.39
CA THR A 286 13.15 -20.04 37.37
C THR A 286 12.35 -20.74 36.24
N THR A 287 11.33 -20.11 35.67
CA THR A 287 10.61 -20.61 34.47
C THR A 287 10.02 -19.48 33.61
N ALA A 288 10.81 -18.42 33.36
CA ALA A 288 10.32 -17.23 32.67
C ALA A 288 9.82 -17.55 31.25
N GLN A 289 8.49 -17.66 31.10
CA GLN A 289 7.86 -17.67 29.78
C GLN A 289 8.17 -16.33 29.08
N PRO A 290 8.50 -16.34 27.77
CA PRO A 290 8.80 -15.11 27.06
C PRO A 290 7.59 -14.17 27.11
N VAL A 291 7.82 -12.87 27.38
CA VAL A 291 6.78 -11.83 27.57
C VAL A 291 5.71 -11.85 26.46
N ILE A 292 6.12 -12.15 25.22
CA ILE A 292 5.22 -12.27 24.07
C ILE A 292 4.16 -13.36 24.26
N ASP A 293 4.50 -14.49 24.88
CA ASP A 293 3.56 -15.59 25.12
C ASP A 293 2.64 -15.30 26.31
N ALA A 294 3.16 -14.63 27.35
CA ALA A 294 2.34 -14.15 28.45
C ALA A 294 1.28 -13.14 27.97
N LEU A 295 1.67 -12.18 27.13
CA LEU A 295 0.74 -11.22 26.51
C LEU A 295 -0.29 -11.88 25.58
N LYS A 296 0.08 -12.97 24.91
CA LYS A 296 -0.87 -13.71 24.06
C LYS A 296 -1.90 -14.49 24.87
N LYS A 297 -1.46 -15.11 25.98
CA LYS A 297 -2.35 -15.76 26.95
C LYS A 297 -3.34 -14.73 27.52
N GLY A 298 -2.85 -13.50 27.69
CA GLY A 298 -3.61 -12.36 28.15
C GLY A 298 -3.57 -12.25 29.66
N TYR A 299 -3.65 -11.01 30.14
CA TYR A 299 -3.74 -10.70 31.57
C TYR A 299 -5.19 -10.41 31.94
N ASN A 300 -5.58 -10.70 33.18
CA ASN A 300 -6.86 -10.25 33.70
C ASN A 300 -6.74 -8.75 34.02
N THR A 301 -7.58 -7.90 33.41
CA THR A 301 -7.41 -6.43 33.44
C THR A 301 -8.56 -5.73 34.14
N GLU A 302 -8.76 -6.01 35.42
CA GLU A 302 -9.68 -5.25 36.30
C GLU A 302 -8.94 -4.20 37.16
N SER A 303 -7.71 -3.88 36.79
CA SER A 303 -6.83 -2.99 37.57
C SER A 303 -7.27 -1.52 37.46
N ARG A 304 -7.44 -0.86 38.60
CA ARG A 304 -7.70 0.60 38.67
C ARG A 304 -6.39 1.38 38.58
N VAL A 305 -6.38 2.48 37.82
CA VAL A 305 -5.29 3.46 37.80
C VAL A 305 -5.68 4.62 38.70
N ILE A 306 -4.80 5.05 39.60
CA ILE A 306 -5.04 6.21 40.47
C ILE A 306 -4.26 7.39 39.90
N MET A 307 -4.96 8.47 39.53
CA MET A 307 -4.33 9.72 39.11
C MET A 307 -4.18 10.68 40.29
N GLU A 308 -3.01 11.30 40.38
CA GLU A 308 -2.70 12.31 41.39
C GLU A 308 -3.24 13.67 40.93
N HIS A 309 -4.08 14.32 41.74
CA HIS A 309 -4.83 15.53 41.34
C HIS A 309 -3.95 16.75 41.04
N ASN A 310 -2.75 16.81 41.63
CA ASN A 310 -1.94 18.01 41.64
C ASN A 310 -1.07 18.17 40.38
N VAL A 311 -1.10 17.22 39.46
CA VAL A 311 -0.29 17.26 38.24
C VAL A 311 -1.19 17.63 37.05
N PRO A 312 -1.08 18.85 36.48
CA PRO A 312 -1.87 19.22 35.30
C PRO A 312 -1.57 18.27 34.15
N TRP A 313 -2.64 17.69 33.58
CA TRP A 313 -2.55 16.67 32.55
C TRP A 313 -2.80 17.24 31.16
N SER A 314 -1.95 16.86 30.22
CA SER A 314 -2.31 16.80 28.81
C SER A 314 -1.86 15.46 28.25
N ALA A 315 -2.77 14.73 27.61
CA ALA A 315 -2.39 13.52 26.87
C ALA A 315 -1.31 13.90 25.87
N SER A 316 -0.21 13.13 25.81
CA SER A 316 0.74 13.24 24.71
C SER A 316 -0.05 13.09 23.41
N LYS A 317 -0.06 14.14 22.57
CA LYS A 317 -0.76 14.08 21.28
C LYS A 317 -0.05 13.14 20.31
N ASP A 318 1.22 12.86 20.58
CA ASP A 318 2.08 12.10 19.69
C ASP A 318 2.37 10.72 20.30
N ALA A 319 2.00 9.72 19.53
CA ALA A 319 2.43 8.34 19.72
C ALA A 319 3.31 7.95 18.55
N PHE A 320 4.34 7.16 18.81
CA PHE A 320 5.19 6.58 17.78
C PHE A 320 5.14 5.06 17.88
N TYR A 321 5.60 4.37 16.83
CA TYR A 321 5.63 2.92 16.79
C TYR A 321 7.03 2.39 17.04
N VAL A 322 7.10 1.31 17.80
CA VAL A 322 8.28 0.46 17.86
C VAL A 322 7.91 -0.86 17.23
N ILE A 323 8.63 -1.23 16.17
CA ILE A 323 8.41 -2.46 15.44
C ILE A 323 9.60 -3.38 15.74
N ILE A 324 9.32 -4.54 16.31
CA ILE A 324 10.33 -5.60 16.46
C ILE A 324 9.96 -6.68 15.45
N SER A 325 10.82 -6.91 14.46
CA SER A 325 10.56 -7.87 13.39
C SER A 325 11.50 -9.06 13.49
N ARG A 326 10.95 -10.27 13.44
CA ARG A 326 11.77 -11.49 13.36
C ARG A 326 12.22 -11.71 11.92
N GLY A 327 13.52 -11.63 11.71
CA GLY A 327 14.16 -11.97 10.44
C GLY A 327 13.93 -13.43 10.04
N GLY A 328 13.97 -13.66 8.73
CA GLY A 328 13.81 -14.99 8.14
C GLY A 328 12.44 -15.22 7.53
N VAL A 329 12.38 -16.19 6.61
CA VAL A 329 11.18 -16.54 5.84
C VAL A 329 10.68 -17.89 6.35
N ARG A 330 9.42 -17.97 6.78
CA ARG A 330 8.80 -19.26 7.12
C ARG A 330 8.65 -20.08 5.83
N ARG A 331 8.82 -21.41 5.87
CA ARG A 331 8.63 -22.29 4.67
C ARG A 331 7.33 -22.00 3.91
N GLY A 332 6.23 -21.76 4.62
CA GLY A 332 4.95 -21.39 4.01
C GLY A 332 4.96 -20.06 3.26
N HIS A 333 5.76 -19.07 3.69
CA HIS A 333 5.92 -17.81 2.96
C HIS A 333 6.70 -17.99 1.65
N THR A 334 7.64 -18.94 1.57
CA THR A 334 8.32 -19.24 0.31
C THR A 334 7.34 -19.76 -0.74
N ILE A 335 6.45 -20.69 -0.35
CA ILE A 335 5.38 -21.18 -1.22
C ILE A 335 4.44 -20.04 -1.59
N LEU A 336 4.04 -19.21 -0.63
CA LEU A 336 3.17 -18.06 -0.86
C LEU A 336 3.78 -17.07 -1.86
N ARG A 337 5.10 -16.82 -1.81
CA ARG A 337 5.82 -15.99 -2.79
C ARG A 337 5.74 -16.59 -4.19
N LEU A 338 5.99 -17.88 -4.33
CA LEU A 338 5.86 -18.57 -5.62
C LEU A 338 4.43 -18.42 -6.17
N VAL A 339 3.42 -18.72 -5.36
CA VAL A 339 2.01 -18.59 -5.75
C VAL A 339 1.69 -17.14 -6.11
N SER A 340 2.19 -16.15 -5.36
CA SER A 340 1.96 -14.74 -5.68
C SER A 340 2.56 -14.31 -7.01
N LYS A 341 3.74 -14.84 -7.37
CA LYS A 341 4.34 -14.61 -8.68
C LYS A 341 3.51 -15.25 -9.79
N SER A 342 2.99 -16.47 -9.58
CA SER A 342 2.08 -17.12 -10.53
C SER A 342 0.78 -16.33 -10.71
N VAL A 343 0.19 -15.81 -9.63
CA VAL A 343 -1.01 -14.95 -9.68
C VAL A 343 -0.71 -13.65 -10.45
N SER A 344 0.45 -13.04 -10.23
CA SER A 344 0.88 -11.82 -10.94
C SER A 344 1.05 -12.06 -12.45
N VAL A 345 1.66 -13.19 -12.84
CA VAL A 345 1.75 -13.59 -14.25
C VAL A 345 0.37 -13.87 -14.85
N ALA A 346 -0.50 -14.60 -14.14
CA ALA A 346 -1.85 -14.88 -14.61
C ALA A 346 -2.68 -13.59 -14.78
N ALA A 347 -2.60 -12.66 -13.83
CA ALA A 347 -3.24 -11.36 -13.90
C ALA A 347 -2.75 -10.55 -15.11
N PHE A 348 -1.45 -10.59 -15.40
CA PHE A 348 -0.87 -9.94 -16.59
C PHE A 348 -1.39 -10.55 -17.91
N VAL A 349 -1.44 -11.88 -18.01
CA VAL A 349 -1.96 -12.59 -19.20
C VAL A 349 -3.43 -12.28 -19.42
N VAL A 350 -4.25 -12.39 -18.37
CA VAL A 350 -5.69 -12.07 -18.43
C VAL A 350 -5.91 -10.60 -18.81
N SER A 351 -5.14 -9.68 -18.23
CA SER A 351 -5.22 -8.26 -18.58
C SER A 351 -4.92 -8.03 -20.06
N THR A 352 -3.82 -8.59 -20.55
CA THR A 352 -3.41 -8.47 -21.96
C THR A 352 -4.48 -9.04 -22.89
N ALA A 353 -5.04 -10.21 -22.55
CA ALA A 353 -6.13 -10.82 -23.32
C ALA A 353 -7.39 -9.94 -23.34
N LEU A 354 -7.80 -9.37 -22.20
CA LEU A 354 -8.96 -8.47 -22.11
C LEU A 354 -8.79 -7.24 -22.99
N PHE A 355 -7.64 -6.56 -22.93
CA PHE A 355 -7.41 -5.38 -23.76
C PHE A 355 -7.24 -5.72 -25.24
N ALA A 356 -6.52 -6.78 -25.58
CA ALA A 356 -6.32 -7.22 -26.96
C ALA A 356 -7.64 -7.65 -27.64
N SER A 357 -8.58 -8.19 -26.87
CA SER A 357 -9.91 -8.60 -27.35
C SER A 357 -11.00 -7.54 -27.17
N SER A 358 -10.65 -6.35 -26.67
CA SER A 358 -11.59 -5.24 -26.57
C SER A 358 -11.82 -4.63 -27.95
N THR A 359 -13.06 -4.31 -28.28
CA THR A 359 -13.46 -3.74 -29.57
C THR A 359 -14.34 -2.52 -29.34
N LEU A 360 -14.66 -1.82 -30.44
CA LEU A 360 -15.39 -0.56 -30.45
C LEU A 360 -14.68 0.59 -29.72
N LEU A 361 -13.43 0.40 -29.29
CA LEU A 361 -12.67 1.42 -28.60
C LEU A 361 -12.14 2.44 -29.62
N GLN A 362 -12.54 3.70 -29.48
CA GLN A 362 -11.96 4.78 -30.27
C GLN A 362 -10.61 5.22 -29.68
N PHE A 363 -9.76 5.82 -30.51
CA PHE A 363 -8.43 6.27 -30.09
C PHE A 363 -8.45 7.40 -29.07
N GLN A 364 -9.36 8.36 -29.21
CA GLN A 364 -9.53 9.47 -28.26
C GLN A 364 -9.85 9.00 -26.82
N PRO A 365 -10.86 8.13 -26.57
CA PRO A 365 -11.11 7.61 -25.22
C PRO A 365 -9.94 6.78 -24.71
N ALA A 366 -9.26 6.02 -25.56
CA ALA A 366 -8.09 5.26 -25.15
C ALA A 366 -6.97 6.19 -24.64
N ILE A 367 -6.65 7.27 -25.35
CA ILE A 367 -5.68 8.28 -24.89
C ILE A 367 -6.12 8.90 -23.57
N LEU A 368 -7.39 9.29 -23.45
CA LEU A 368 -7.90 9.91 -22.21
C LEU A 368 -7.80 8.94 -21.03
N VAL A 369 -8.22 7.69 -21.22
CA VAL A 369 -8.12 6.62 -20.19
C VAL A 369 -6.67 6.41 -19.80
N MET A 370 -5.75 6.29 -20.76
CA MET A 370 -4.31 6.19 -20.49
C MET A 370 -3.80 7.39 -19.70
N ALA A 371 -4.12 8.61 -20.13
CA ALA A 371 -3.67 9.83 -19.47
C ALA A 371 -4.19 9.91 -18.02
N LEU A 372 -5.45 9.58 -17.79
CA LEU A 372 -6.06 9.56 -16.45
C LEU A 372 -5.43 8.48 -15.56
N VAL A 373 -5.24 7.26 -16.07
CA VAL A 373 -4.68 6.15 -15.30
C VAL A 373 -3.19 6.38 -15.00
N LEU A 374 -2.40 6.82 -15.97
CA LEU A 374 -0.98 7.12 -15.78
C LEU A 374 -0.77 8.31 -14.85
N SER A 375 -1.52 9.40 -15.04
CA SER A 375 -1.43 10.57 -14.15
C SER A 375 -1.82 10.18 -12.73
N ALA A 376 -2.92 9.47 -12.52
CA ALA A 376 -3.33 8.98 -11.21
C ALA A 376 -2.28 8.05 -10.56
N GLY A 377 -1.64 7.18 -11.34
CA GLY A 377 -0.54 6.34 -10.86
C GLY A 377 0.69 7.15 -10.42
N ILE A 378 1.13 8.11 -11.26
CA ILE A 378 2.28 8.99 -10.97
C ILE A 378 1.99 9.89 -9.77
N PHE A 379 0.87 10.62 -9.78
CA PHE A 379 0.46 11.48 -8.66
C PHE A 379 0.20 10.69 -7.39
N GLY A 380 -0.38 9.50 -7.50
CA GLY A 380 -0.55 8.57 -6.38
C GLY A 380 0.77 8.24 -5.72
N ARG A 381 1.79 7.90 -6.52
CA ARG A 381 3.15 7.63 -6.03
C ARG A 381 3.80 8.85 -5.40
N VAL A 382 3.77 10.00 -6.05
CA VAL A 382 4.31 11.25 -5.50
C VAL A 382 3.65 11.61 -4.16
N THR A 383 2.33 11.44 -4.08
CA THR A 383 1.55 11.69 -2.85
C THR A 383 1.93 10.70 -1.76
N ALA A 384 2.07 9.42 -2.07
CA ALA A 384 2.52 8.41 -1.11
C ALA A 384 3.94 8.69 -0.59
N MET A 385 4.87 9.05 -1.47
CA MET A 385 6.23 9.47 -1.11
C MET A 385 6.21 10.72 -0.23
N TRP A 386 5.37 11.71 -0.55
CA TRP A 386 5.21 12.91 0.26
C TRP A 386 4.66 12.59 1.66
N ILE A 387 3.65 11.73 1.77
CA ILE A 387 3.13 11.28 3.08
C ILE A 387 4.25 10.58 3.86
N SER A 388 4.98 9.65 3.24
CA SER A 388 6.11 8.97 3.86
C SER A 388 7.18 9.95 4.33
N ALA A 389 7.55 10.95 3.53
CA ALA A 389 8.52 11.97 3.92
C ALA A 389 8.03 12.82 5.10
N VAL A 390 6.76 13.23 5.11
CA VAL A 390 6.16 13.99 6.22
C VAL A 390 6.16 13.17 7.51
N ILE A 391 5.84 11.88 7.41
CA ILE A 391 5.86 10.94 8.51
C ILE A 391 7.29 10.77 9.02
N MET A 392 8.23 10.41 8.15
CA MET A 392 9.61 10.06 8.51
C MET A 392 10.42 11.21 9.13
N ARG A 393 10.10 12.47 8.83
CA ARG A 393 10.80 13.64 9.42
C ARG A 393 10.92 13.62 10.95
N ASP A 394 9.99 12.98 11.67
CA ASP A 394 10.03 12.93 13.15
C ASP A 394 10.43 11.56 13.69
N ARG A 395 10.96 10.65 12.86
CA ARG A 395 11.26 9.26 13.26
C ARG A 395 10.11 8.61 14.05
N PRO A 396 8.89 8.52 13.47
CA PRO A 396 7.73 7.95 14.15
C PRO A 396 7.82 6.43 14.28
N VAL A 397 8.90 5.82 13.77
CA VAL A 397 9.17 4.40 13.89
C VAL A 397 10.59 4.19 14.38
N LEU A 398 10.73 3.37 15.42
CA LEU A 398 11.96 2.67 15.71
C LEU A 398 11.77 1.21 15.33
N HIS A 399 12.60 0.71 14.42
CA HIS A 399 12.47 -0.65 13.89
C HIS A 399 13.72 -1.45 14.24
N ARG A 400 13.53 -2.62 14.86
CA ARG A 400 14.62 -3.53 15.18
C ARG A 400 14.36 -4.90 14.59
N ILE A 401 15.34 -5.44 13.87
CA ILE A 401 15.29 -6.81 13.34
C ILE A 401 16.03 -7.74 14.30
N VAL A 402 15.35 -8.81 14.72
CA VAL A 402 15.87 -9.84 15.64
C VAL A 402 15.84 -11.21 14.97
N LYS A 403 16.72 -12.13 15.36
CA LYS A 403 16.80 -13.46 14.74
C LYS A 403 15.77 -14.41 15.35
N THR A 404 15.62 -14.35 16.67
CA THR A 404 14.77 -15.28 17.41
C THR A 404 13.59 -14.59 18.09
N LYS A 405 12.56 -15.38 18.42
CA LYS A 405 11.43 -14.89 19.21
C LYS A 405 11.85 -14.58 20.66
N LYS A 406 12.86 -15.28 21.19
CA LYS A 406 13.41 -15.04 22.53
C LYS A 406 14.10 -13.68 22.60
N GLU A 407 14.92 -13.35 21.60
CA GLU A 407 15.48 -11.99 21.46
C GLU A 407 14.35 -10.96 21.39
N ALA A 408 13.32 -11.18 20.56
CA ALA A 408 12.19 -10.25 20.48
C ALA A 408 11.55 -9.98 21.84
N SER A 409 11.38 -11.01 22.68
CA SER A 409 10.86 -10.82 24.04
C SER A 409 11.80 -10.04 24.95
N VAL A 410 13.12 -10.23 24.83
CA VAL A 410 14.11 -9.46 25.61
C VAL A 410 14.05 -7.97 25.26
N PHE A 411 13.97 -7.61 23.97
CA PHE A 411 13.79 -6.22 23.54
C PHE A 411 12.46 -5.64 24.04
N MET A 412 11.36 -6.39 23.92
CA MET A 412 10.05 -5.95 24.40
C MET A 412 10.06 -5.73 25.92
N GLU A 413 10.67 -6.65 26.67
CA GLU A 413 10.83 -6.56 28.11
C GLU A 413 11.64 -5.33 28.52
N ALA A 414 12.79 -5.08 27.89
CA ALA A 414 13.62 -3.91 28.15
C ALA A 414 12.84 -2.60 27.95
N ILE A 415 11.99 -2.52 26.93
CA ILE A 415 11.13 -1.35 26.68
C ILE A 415 10.04 -1.22 27.76
N LEU A 416 9.37 -2.33 28.11
CA LEU A 416 8.27 -2.32 29.09
C LEU A 416 8.74 -2.03 30.52
N ARG A 417 10.02 -2.28 30.83
CA ARG A 417 10.65 -1.95 32.12
C ARG A 417 10.85 -0.45 32.32
N ARG A 418 10.93 0.33 31.25
CA ARG A 418 11.15 1.78 31.35
C ARG A 418 9.88 2.47 31.86
N GLU A 419 10.05 3.25 32.93
CA GLU A 419 8.97 4.04 33.52
C GLU A 419 8.66 5.28 32.68
N GLY A 420 7.49 5.89 32.89
CA GLY A 420 7.11 7.13 32.22
C GLY A 420 6.58 6.93 30.78
N MET A 421 6.28 5.70 30.37
CA MET A 421 5.72 5.38 29.06
C MET A 421 4.44 4.56 29.15
N VAL A 422 3.52 4.81 28.22
CA VAL A 422 2.34 3.99 27.93
C VAL A 422 2.63 3.20 26.67
N CYS A 423 2.63 1.88 26.79
CA CYS A 423 2.91 0.94 25.71
C CYS A 423 1.64 0.16 25.37
N GLU A 424 1.09 0.36 24.16
CA GLU A 424 0.04 -0.49 23.61
C GLU A 424 0.67 -1.61 22.77
N VAL A 425 0.51 -2.87 23.18
CA VAL A 425 1.10 -4.03 22.50
C VAL A 425 0.15 -5.22 22.54
N LEU A 426 -0.08 -5.88 21.40
CA LEU A 426 -0.95 -7.06 21.29
C LEU A 426 -2.36 -6.87 21.91
N GLY A 427 -2.91 -5.65 21.84
CA GLY A 427 -4.21 -5.31 22.44
C GLY A 427 -4.17 -5.09 23.96
N HIS A 428 -3.00 -5.00 24.57
CA HIS A 428 -2.84 -4.67 25.99
C HIS A 428 -2.26 -3.26 26.12
N VAL A 429 -2.74 -2.50 27.09
CA VAL A 429 -2.17 -1.22 27.51
C VAL A 429 -1.34 -1.47 28.77
N ILE A 430 -0.05 -1.20 28.66
CA ILE A 430 0.93 -1.42 29.71
C ILE A 430 1.52 -0.06 30.11
N VAL A 431 1.56 0.21 31.40
CA VAL A 431 2.13 1.45 31.97
C VAL A 431 3.12 1.02 33.04
N ASN A 432 4.34 1.54 33.01
CA ASN A 432 5.41 1.21 33.97
C ASN A 432 5.52 -0.31 34.24
N GLY A 433 5.55 -1.12 33.18
CA GLY A 433 5.64 -2.59 33.29
C GLY A 433 4.39 -3.31 33.79
N ARG A 434 3.28 -2.64 34.11
CA ARG A 434 2.03 -3.26 34.58
C ARG A 434 0.93 -3.21 33.53
N CYS A 435 0.20 -4.31 33.35
CA CYS A 435 -0.91 -4.38 32.42
C CYS A 435 -2.16 -3.76 33.05
N VAL A 436 -2.67 -2.71 32.42
CA VAL A 436 -3.76 -1.90 32.97
C VAL A 436 -5.09 -2.24 32.33
N LYS A 437 -5.13 -2.36 30.99
CA LYS A 437 -6.37 -2.61 30.26
C LYS A 437 -6.12 -3.45 29.02
N ARG A 438 -7.09 -4.31 28.70
CA ARG A 438 -7.15 -5.01 27.42
C ARG A 438 -8.14 -4.31 26.48
N ARG A 439 -7.71 -4.05 25.25
CA ARG A 439 -8.52 -3.54 24.14
C ARG A 439 -8.87 -4.65 23.17
N SER A 440 -9.95 -4.43 22.40
CA SER A 440 -10.27 -5.23 21.23
C SER A 440 -9.09 -5.22 20.25
N LYS A 441 -8.93 -6.30 19.48
CA LYS A 441 -7.90 -6.37 18.42
C LYS A 441 -8.19 -5.42 17.26
N LEU A 442 -9.47 -5.10 17.04
CA LEU A 442 -9.91 -4.12 16.06
C LEU A 442 -10.05 -2.76 16.76
N THR A 443 -9.07 -1.89 16.52
CA THR A 443 -9.08 -0.50 16.99
C THR A 443 -8.87 0.43 15.81
N TRP A 444 -9.30 1.69 15.94
CA TRP A 444 -9.04 2.71 14.91
C TRP A 444 -7.55 2.88 14.60
N SER A 445 -6.66 2.56 15.54
CA SER A 445 -5.20 2.49 15.33
C SER A 445 -4.76 1.40 14.36
N THR A 446 -5.54 0.35 14.14
CA THR A 446 -5.25 -0.69 13.13
C THR A 446 -5.52 -0.18 11.71
N ILE A 447 -6.44 0.77 11.55
CA ILE A 447 -6.83 1.33 10.24
C ILE A 447 -6.03 2.59 9.92
N PHE A 448 -5.99 3.53 10.87
CA PHE A 448 -5.37 4.84 10.72
C PHE A 448 -3.93 4.92 11.21
N GLY A 449 -3.46 3.88 11.91
CA GLY A 449 -2.09 3.81 12.42
C GLY A 449 -1.71 5.01 13.29
N VAL A 450 -0.66 5.74 12.91
CA VAL A 450 -0.10 6.89 13.66
C VAL A 450 -1.13 8.00 13.87
N LEU A 451 -2.10 8.12 12.97
CA LEU A 451 -3.12 9.18 13.03
C LEU A 451 -4.19 8.93 14.09
N ALA A 452 -4.32 7.69 14.60
CA ALA A 452 -5.25 7.43 15.69
C ALA A 452 -4.82 8.23 16.93
N LYS A 453 -5.74 8.59 17.82
CA LYS A 453 -5.33 9.16 19.12
C LYS A 453 -4.70 8.07 19.99
N PRO A 454 -3.66 8.38 20.79
CA PRO A 454 -3.13 7.43 21.77
C PRO A 454 -4.21 7.03 22.78
N PHE A 455 -3.99 5.91 23.47
CA PHE A 455 -4.85 5.52 24.57
C PHE A 455 -4.88 6.61 25.64
N ASP A 456 -6.09 7.09 25.93
CA ASP A 456 -6.31 8.05 26.98
C ASP A 456 -6.42 7.34 28.34
N VAL A 457 -5.36 7.43 29.14
CA VAL A 457 -5.31 6.83 30.48
C VAL A 457 -6.34 7.48 31.43
N SER A 458 -6.79 8.71 31.16
CA SER A 458 -7.85 9.35 31.97
C SER A 458 -9.18 8.63 31.90
N SER A 459 -9.47 7.95 30.78
CA SER A 459 -10.72 7.20 30.61
C SER A 459 -10.89 6.02 31.59
N ILE A 460 -9.82 5.62 32.28
CA ILE A 460 -9.81 4.51 33.23
C ILE A 460 -9.27 4.89 34.60
N ALA A 461 -8.84 6.14 34.76
CA ALA A 461 -8.32 6.60 36.02
C ALA A 461 -9.48 6.85 36.98
N VAL A 462 -9.37 6.31 38.19
CA VAL A 462 -10.25 6.67 39.30
C VAL A 462 -9.60 7.86 39.99
N VAL A 463 -10.39 8.93 40.07
CA VAL A 463 -10.05 10.16 40.78
C VAL A 463 -9.95 9.81 42.27
N SER A 464 -8.75 9.89 42.84
CA SER A 464 -8.53 9.66 44.28
C SER A 464 -9.31 10.73 45.04
N SER A 465 -10.43 10.37 45.68
CA SER A 465 -11.05 11.23 46.68
C SER A 465 -10.09 11.27 47.87
N ALA A 466 -9.47 12.42 48.08
CA ALA A 466 -8.71 12.69 49.30
C ALA A 466 -9.66 12.82 50.49
#